data_AF-A0A2X4U3H1-F1
#
_entry.id   AF-A0A2X4U3H1-F1
#
_cell.length_a   1.000
_cell.length_b   1.000
_cell.length_c   1.000
_cell.angle_alpha   90.00
_cell.angle_beta   90.00
_cell.angle_gamma   90.00
#
_symmetry.space_group_name_H-M   'P 1'
#
loop_
_entity.id
_entity.type
_entity.pdbx_description
1 polymer ?
#
loop_
_entity_poly.entity_id
_entity_poly.type
_entity_poly.pdbx_seq_one_letter_code
_entity_poly.pdbx_strand_id
1 'polypeptide(L)' 'MLRNQWVMQKSREMALHYIAHAGVVYSPEEFIKKVSEMEGVFASILLAEKK' A
#
# COMPACT_ATOMS: atom_id res chain seq x y z
N MET A 1 10.59 1.21 16.31
CA MET A 1 10.43 1.40 14.85
C MET A 1 10.15 2.87 14.59
N LEU A 2 10.84 3.52 13.64
CA LEU A 2 10.58 4.94 13.34
C LEU A 2 9.20 5.10 12.70
N ARG A 3 8.48 6.19 12.99
CA ARG A 3 7.11 6.45 12.51
C ARG A 3 6.97 6.24 10.99
N ASN A 4 7.89 6.80 10.21
CA ASN A 4 7.84 6.70 8.76
C ASN A 4 8.05 5.26 8.28
N GLN A 5 8.91 4.49 8.95
CA GLN A 5 9.09 3.08 8.63
C GLN A 5 7.81 2.29 8.92
N TRP A 6 7.13 2.59 10.03
CA TRP A 6 5.86 1.95 10.39
C TRP A 6 4.76 2.26 9.37
N VAL A 7 4.63 3.53 8.97
CA VAL A 7 3.66 3.95 7.94
C VAL A 7 3.93 3.21 6.63
N MET A 8 5.19 3.17 6.16
CA MET A 8 5.52 2.50 4.91
C MET A 8 5.24 0.99 4.97
N GLN A 9 5.59 0.33 6.07
CA GLN A 9 5.30 -1.09 6.24
C GLN A 9 3.79 -1.36 6.22
N LYS A 10 3.00 -0.57 6.95
CA LYS A 10 1.55 -0.76 7.01
C LYS A 10 0.86 -0.47 5.68
N SER A 11 1.32 0.55 4.97
CA SER A 11 0.80 0.90 3.65
C SER A 11 1.03 -0.23 2.63
N ARG A 12 2.20 -0.87 2.68
CA ARG A 12 2.51 -2.05 1.85
C ARG A 12 1.64 -3.25 2.20
N GLU A 13 1.48 -3.57 3.47
CA GLU A 13 0.62 -4.65 3.93
C GLU A 13 -0.83 -4.46 3.45
N MET A 14 -1.35 -3.23 3.53
CA MET A 14 -2.68 -2.88 3.04
C MET A 14 -2.79 -2.98 1.52
N ALA A 15 -1.84 -2.43 0.77
CA ALA A 15 -1.82 -2.51 -0.69
C ALA A 15 -1.85 -3.95 -1.19
N LEU A 16 -1.01 -4.82 -0.62
CA LEU A 16 -0.96 -6.23 -0.96
C LEU A 16 -2.26 -6.96 -0.60
N HIS A 17 -2.87 -6.65 0.55
CA HIS A 17 -4.13 -7.25 0.95
C HIS A 17 -5.26 -6.91 -0.03
N TYR A 18 -5.40 -5.62 -0.39
CA TYR A 18 -6.46 -5.18 -1.30
C TYR A 18 -6.28 -5.71 -2.72
N ILE A 19 -5.06 -5.67 -3.26
CA ILE A 19 -4.83 -6.14 -4.63
C ILE A 19 -5.04 -7.67 -4.75
N ALA A 20 -4.67 -8.44 -3.72
CA ALA A 20 -4.92 -9.88 -3.68
C ALA A 20 -6.42 -10.17 -3.57
N HIS A 21 -7.15 -9.38 -2.78
CA HIS A 21 -8.60 -9.54 -2.61
C HIS A 21 -9.39 -9.19 -3.88
N ALA A 22 -8.87 -8.29 -4.73
CA ALA A 22 -9.53 -7.92 -5.98
C ALA A 22 -9.68 -9.09 -6.97
N GLY A 23 -8.92 -10.19 -6.81
CA GLY A 23 -9.06 -11.39 -7.62
C GLY A 23 -8.69 -11.21 -9.10
N VAL A 24 -8.01 -10.11 -9.44
CA VAL A 24 -7.56 -9.80 -10.81
C VAL A 24 -6.16 -10.35 -11.02
N VAL A 25 -5.94 -11.02 -12.15
CA VAL A 25 -4.61 -11.46 -12.58
C VAL A 25 -3.94 -10.32 -13.33
N TYR A 26 -2.81 -9.85 -12.81
CA TYR A 26 -1.99 -8.80 -13.42
C TYR A 26 -0.72 -9.39 -14.01
N SER A 27 -0.14 -8.74 -15.02
CA SER A 27 1.28 -8.98 -15.32
C SER A 27 2.14 -8.55 -14.12
N PRO A 28 3.36 -9.10 -13.94
CA PRO A 28 4.25 -8.66 -12.86
C PRO A 28 4.46 -7.14 -12.82
N GLU A 29 4.60 -6.49 -13.97
CA GLU A 29 4.82 -5.05 -14.08
C GLU A 29 3.59 -4.24 -13.64
N GLU A 30 2.40 -4.66 -14.08
CA GLU A 30 1.14 -4.04 -13.68
C GLU A 30 0.88 -4.23 -12.19
N PHE A 31 1.18 -5.41 -11.65
CA PHE A 31 1.07 -5.70 -10.23
C PHE A 31 1.93 -4.76 -9.40
N ILE A 32 3.22 -4.64 -9.74
CA ILE A 32 4.16 -3.76 -9.03
C ILE A 32 3.69 -2.30 -9.10
N LYS A 33 3.25 -1.84 -10.26
CA LYS A 33 2.73 -0.49 -10.44
C LYS A 33 1.51 -0.24 -9.55
N LYS A 34 0.54 -1.17 -9.55
CA LYS A 34 -0.69 -1.05 -8.76
C LYS A 34 -0.44 -1.07 -7.26
N VAL A 35 0.44 -1.95 -6.79
CA VAL A 35 0.85 -1.98 -5.38
C VAL A 35 1.49 -0.64 -4.99
N SER A 36 2.38 -0.10 -5.82
CA SER A 36 3.04 1.19 -5.52
C SER A 36 2.06 2.37 -5.50
N GLU A 37 1.09 2.42 -6.42
CA GLU A 37 0.01 3.42 -6.42
C GLU A 37 -0.80 3.35 -5.11
N MET A 38 -1.20 2.13 -4.70
CA MET A 38 -1.95 1.91 -3.46
C MET A 38 -1.15 2.23 -2.20
N GLU A 39 0.14 1.88 -2.15
CA GLU A 39 1.05 2.21 -1.05
C GLU A 39 1.08 3.72 -0.78
N GLY A 40 1.18 4.55 -1.82
CA GLY A 40 1.18 6.01 -1.69
C GLY A 40 -0.12 6.56 -1.12
N VAL A 41 -1.26 6.01 -1.53
CA VAL A 41 -2.58 6.39 -1.01
C VAL A 41 -2.70 6.05 0.48
N PHE A 42 -2.39 4.81 0.86
CA PHE A 42 -2.47 4.37 2.26
C PHE A 42 -1.49 5.12 3.16
N ALA A 43 -0.28 5.41 2.69
CA ALA A 43 0.70 6.20 3.45
C ALA A 43 0.16 7.60 3.76
N SER A 44 -0.49 8.23 2.78
CA SER A 44 -1.09 9.56 2.93
C SER A 44 -2.22 9.56 3.96
N ILE A 45 -3.08 8.53 3.95
CA ILE A 45 -4.17 8.35 4.92
C ILE A 45 -3.59 8.17 6.34
N LEU A 46 -2.66 7.24 6.53
CA LEU A 46 -2.06 6.94 7.84
C LEU A 46 -1.27 8.12 8.43
N LEU A 47 -0.69 8.97 7.59
CA LEU A 47 -0.04 10.20 8.03
C LEU A 47 -1.06 11.27 8.46
N ALA A 48 -2.25 11.28 7.87
CA ALA A 48 -3.33 12.24 8.15
C ALA A 48 -4.19 11.86 9.37
N GLU A 49 -4.46 10.57 9.63
CA GLU A 49 -5.29 10.07 10.75
C GLU A 49 -4.77 10.41 12.15
N LYS A 50 -3.54 10.91 12.28
CA LYS A 50 -2.91 11.25 13.57
C LYS A 50 -2.62 12.76 13.77
N LYS A 51 -3.31 13.64 13.02
CA LYS A 51 -3.40 15.08 13.34
C LYS A 51 -4.56 15.33 14.29
#